data_AF-A0A7V3T894-F1
#
_entry.id   AF-A0A7V3T894-F1
#
_cell.length_a   1.000
_cell.length_b   1.000
_cell.length_c   1.000
_cell.angle_alpha   90.00
_cell.angle_beta   90.00
_cell.angle_gamma   90.00
#
_symmetry.space_group_name_H-M   'P 1'
#
loop_
_entity.id
_entity.type
_entity.pdbx_description
1 polymer ?
#
loop_
_entity_poly.entity_id
_entity_poly.type
_entity_poly.pdbx_seq_one_letter_code
_entity_poly.pdbx_strand_id
1 'polypeptide(L)'
;MKTLPSTSRKRSSKCLFNWAPQPAFTRLGLAALLATLACVATVAGSALANTTGRADQVACLSNRRQVIRAFHLWAAEHKQTLPWWRPASEGGTSGAALGNNAWLQFAWLSNELGSPKILHDPADKERLTAVSWTGDPAGGFLNFRYRNRAISYTLGIDA
;
A
#
# COMPACT_ATOMS: atom_id res chain seq x y z
N MET A 1 65.30 70.22 -16.43
CA MET A 1 65.63 69.47 -15.20
C MET A 1 65.50 67.99 -15.49
N LYS A 2 66.49 67.20 -15.09
CA LYS A 2 66.70 65.79 -15.46
C LYS A 2 65.89 64.85 -14.54
N THR A 3 65.31 63.83 -15.19
CA THR A 3 65.05 62.42 -14.78
C THR A 3 64.65 62.10 -13.34
N LEU A 4 63.59 61.30 -13.17
CA LEU A 4 63.62 60.09 -12.32
C LEU A 4 62.80 58.94 -12.97
N PRO A 5 63.24 57.68 -12.82
CA PRO A 5 62.80 56.56 -13.65
C PRO A 5 61.53 55.86 -13.15
N SER A 6 60.70 55.45 -14.11
CA SER A 6 59.60 54.50 -13.95
C SER A 6 60.17 53.13 -13.54
N THR A 7 59.89 52.71 -12.31
CA THR A 7 60.21 51.37 -11.81
C THR A 7 58.92 50.57 -11.58
N SER A 8 58.87 49.47 -12.34
CA SER A 8 57.94 48.35 -12.35
C SER A 8 57.38 47.91 -10.99
N ARG A 9 56.08 47.58 -10.96
CA ARG A 9 55.57 46.53 -10.07
C ARG A 9 54.40 45.77 -10.70
N LYS A 10 54.69 44.78 -11.55
CA LYS A 10 53.71 43.75 -11.91
C LYS A 10 53.44 42.88 -10.68
N ARG A 11 52.27 43.04 -10.04
CA ARG A 11 51.74 42.06 -9.08
C ARG A 11 51.34 40.81 -9.86
N SER A 12 52.22 39.82 -9.89
CA SER A 12 51.91 38.47 -10.36
C SER A 12 51.08 37.79 -9.25
N SER A 13 49.77 37.77 -9.45
CA SER A 13 48.84 36.95 -8.68
C SER A 13 49.10 35.48 -9.02
N LYS A 14 50.11 34.87 -8.41
CA LYS A 14 50.21 33.41 -8.38
C LYS A 14 49.11 32.92 -7.45
N CYS A 15 47.96 32.57 -8.02
CA CYS A 15 47.04 31.65 -7.38
C CYS A 15 47.80 30.36 -7.14
N LEU A 16 48.38 30.22 -5.95
CA LEU A 16 48.96 28.97 -5.46
C LEU A 16 47.80 28.03 -5.14
N PHE A 17 47.11 27.54 -6.16
CA PHE A 17 46.39 26.28 -6.06
C PHE A 17 47.45 25.19 -6.00
N ASN A 18 47.96 24.97 -4.79
CA ASN A 18 48.86 23.87 -4.50
C ASN A 18 48.04 22.59 -4.51
N TRP A 19 47.77 22.04 -5.70
CA TRP A 19 47.28 20.68 -5.84
C TRP A 19 48.45 19.76 -5.56
N ALA A 20 48.63 19.43 -4.28
CA ALA A 20 49.50 18.32 -3.91
C ALA A 20 48.97 17.06 -4.63
N PRO A 21 49.83 16.28 -5.32
CA PRO A 21 49.43 15.01 -5.90
C PRO A 21 48.94 14.11 -4.75
N GLN A 22 47.63 13.89 -4.69
CA GLN A 22 47.04 12.96 -3.75
C GLN A 22 47.54 11.56 -4.08
N PRO A 23 47.89 10.72 -3.09
CA PRO A 23 48.27 9.34 -3.35
C PRO A 23 47.14 8.67 -4.13
N ALA A 24 47.43 8.31 -5.38
CA ALA A 24 46.50 7.59 -6.23
C ALA A 24 46.19 6.22 -5.60
N PHE A 25 44.92 5.81 -5.69
CA PHE A 25 44.42 4.58 -5.11
C PHE A 25 45.33 3.39 -5.48
N THR A 26 45.83 2.66 -4.47
CA THR A 26 46.57 1.42 -4.71
C THR A 26 45.63 0.37 -5.30
N ARG A 27 46.17 -0.58 -6.08
CA ARG A 27 45.38 -1.67 -6.71
C ARG A 27 44.55 -2.45 -5.67
N LEU A 28 45.11 -2.64 -4.48
CA LEU A 28 44.46 -3.31 -3.35
C LEU A 28 43.28 -2.50 -2.79
N GLY A 29 43.43 -1.17 -2.66
CA GLY A 29 42.32 -0.32 -2.23
C GLY A 29 41.15 -0.38 -3.20
N LEU A 30 41.44 -0.33 -4.51
CA LEU A 30 40.42 -0.34 -5.55
C LEU A 30 39.64 -1.67 -5.53
N ALA A 31 40.36 -2.79 -5.35
CA ALA A 31 39.75 -4.11 -5.24
C ALA A 31 38.83 -4.23 -4.01
N ALA A 32 39.25 -3.72 -2.85
CA ALA A 32 38.42 -3.73 -1.63
C ALA A 32 37.13 -2.93 -1.83
N LEU A 33 37.20 -1.76 -2.46
CA LEU A 33 36.04 -0.90 -2.69
C LEU A 33 35.04 -1.56 -3.64
N LEU A 34 35.51 -2.12 -4.75
CA LEU A 34 34.66 -2.87 -5.69
C LEU A 34 34.03 -4.10 -5.03
N ALA A 35 34.76 -4.83 -4.19
CA ALA A 35 34.23 -5.98 -3.45
C ALA A 35 33.08 -5.58 -2.52
N THR A 36 33.23 -4.47 -1.78
CA THR A 36 32.14 -3.96 -0.92
C THR A 36 30.93 -3.52 -1.72
N LEU A 37 31.13 -2.83 -2.86
CA LEU A 37 30.04 -2.39 -3.73
C LEU A 37 29.27 -3.58 -4.31
N ALA A 38 29.98 -4.64 -4.70
CA ALA A 38 29.37 -5.88 -5.18
C ALA A 38 28.55 -6.57 -4.08
N CYS A 39 29.05 -6.65 -2.84
CA CYS A 39 28.30 -7.22 -1.72
C CYS A 39 27.04 -6.42 -1.40
N VAL A 40 27.11 -5.09 -1.42
CA VAL A 40 25.92 -4.23 -1.19
C VAL A 40 24.90 -4.41 -2.32
N ALA A 41 25.36 -4.49 -3.57
CA ALA A 41 24.49 -4.68 -4.73
C ALA A 41 23.74 -6.01 -4.71
N THR A 42 24.38 -7.12 -4.29
CA THR A 42 23.72 -8.44 -4.22
C THR A 42 22.64 -8.47 -3.13
N VAL A 43 22.92 -7.93 -1.94
CA VAL A 43 21.94 -7.86 -0.85
C VAL A 43 20.78 -6.93 -1.21
N ALA A 44 21.05 -5.75 -1.77
CA ALA A 44 20.03 -4.81 -2.20
C ALA A 44 19.13 -5.37 -3.31
N GLY A 45 19.70 -6.13 -4.25
CA GLY A 45 18.94 -6.80 -5.32
C GLY A 45 17.93 -7.82 -4.77
N SER A 46 18.34 -8.66 -3.81
CA SER A 46 17.45 -9.66 -3.21
C SER A 46 16.30 -9.06 -2.39
N ALA A 47 16.49 -7.87 -1.81
CA ALA A 47 15.45 -7.17 -1.05
C ALA A 47 14.38 -6.55 -1.95
N LEU A 48 14.73 -6.14 -3.17
CA LEU A 48 13.82 -5.46 -4.10
C LEU A 48 13.17 -6.39 -5.13
N ALA A 49 13.68 -7.60 -5.30
CA ALA A 49 13.26 -8.52 -6.37
C ALA A 49 11.80 -9.01 -6.26
N ASN A 50 11.14 -8.93 -5.10
CA ASN A 50 9.76 -9.41 -4.98
C ASN A 50 8.95 -8.74 -3.84
N THR A 51 8.79 -7.41 -3.89
CA THR A 51 8.05 -6.66 -2.87
C THR A 51 6.55 -6.51 -3.19
N THR A 52 6.16 -6.56 -4.46
CA THR A 52 4.77 -6.30 -4.90
C THR A 52 3.81 -7.37 -4.37
N GLY A 53 4.11 -8.66 -4.59
CA GLY A 53 3.26 -9.74 -4.08
C GLY A 53 3.16 -9.79 -2.56
N ARG A 54 4.24 -9.41 -1.84
CA ARG A 54 4.22 -9.31 -0.37
C ARG A 54 3.38 -8.12 0.10
N ALA A 55 3.46 -6.97 -0.59
CA ALA A 55 2.66 -5.79 -0.25
C ALA A 55 1.15 -6.07 -0.43
N ASP A 56 0.77 -6.71 -1.54
CA ASP A 56 -0.62 -7.08 -1.82
C ASP A 56 -1.15 -8.08 -0.78
N GLN A 57 -0.34 -9.07 -0.38
CA GLN A 57 -0.70 -10.02 0.66
C GLN A 57 -0.93 -9.36 2.02
N VAL A 58 -0.09 -8.39 2.39
CA VAL A 58 -0.26 -7.63 3.65
C VAL A 58 -1.53 -6.79 3.60
N ALA A 59 -1.82 -6.14 2.46
CA ALA A 59 -3.05 -5.37 2.27
C ALA A 59 -4.30 -6.27 2.33
N CYS A 60 -4.28 -7.43 1.66
CA CYS A 60 -5.32 -8.45 1.75
C CYS A 60 -5.62 -8.84 3.20
N LEU A 61 -4.59 -9.22 3.96
CA LEU A 61 -4.73 -9.64 5.35
C LEU A 61 -5.27 -8.51 6.24
N SER A 62 -4.81 -7.27 6.00
CA SER A 62 -5.32 -6.09 6.70
C SER A 62 -6.81 -5.87 6.43
N ASN A 63 -7.21 -5.90 5.15
CA ASN A 63 -8.60 -5.72 4.74
C ASN A 63 -9.50 -6.81 5.32
N ARG A 64 -9.09 -8.08 5.25
CA ARG A 64 -9.86 -9.20 5.83
C ARG A 64 -10.00 -9.09 7.34
N ARG A 65 -8.95 -8.66 8.06
CA ARG A 65 -9.02 -8.42 9.51
C ARG A 65 -10.00 -7.31 9.85
N GLN A 66 -10.07 -6.24 9.04
CA GLN A 66 -11.07 -5.18 9.21
C GLN A 66 -12.48 -5.72 9.02
N VAL A 67 -12.70 -6.57 8.01
CA VAL A 67 -13.98 -7.24 7.79
C VAL A 67 -14.39 -8.11 8.98
N ILE A 68 -13.48 -8.95 9.48
CA ILE A 68 -13.74 -9.81 10.65
C ILE A 68 -14.05 -8.95 11.88
N ARG A 69 -13.30 -7.86 12.10
CA ARG A 69 -13.56 -6.91 13.19
C ARG A 69 -14.95 -6.28 13.09
N ALA A 70 -15.40 -5.93 11.89
CA ALA A 70 -16.74 -5.38 11.68
C ALA A 70 -17.83 -6.39 12.08
N PHE A 71 -17.67 -7.68 11.76
CA PHE A 71 -18.60 -8.71 12.24
C PHE A 71 -18.60 -8.85 13.76
N HIS A 72 -17.43 -8.80 14.40
CA HIS A 72 -17.36 -8.82 15.86
C HIS A 72 -18.03 -7.60 16.50
N LEU A 73 -17.87 -6.42 15.90
CA LEU A 73 -18.50 -5.19 16.39
C LEU A 73 -20.03 -5.29 16.28
N TRP A 74 -20.54 -5.76 15.13
CA TRP A 74 -21.96 -6.02 14.95
C TRP A 74 -22.51 -7.03 15.97
N ALA A 75 -21.81 -8.15 16.15
CA ALA A 75 -22.19 -9.19 17.10
C ALA A 75 -22.20 -8.68 18.56
N ALA A 76 -21.27 -7.79 18.92
CA ALA A 76 -21.23 -7.18 20.24
C ALA A 76 -22.49 -6.36 20.53
N GLU A 77 -23.05 -5.67 19.54
CA GLU A 77 -24.29 -4.89 19.67
C GLU A 77 -25.55 -5.76 19.56
N HIS A 78 -25.45 -6.94 18.93
CA HIS A 78 -26.59 -7.80 18.61
C HIS A 78 -26.52 -9.16 19.30
N LYS A 79 -26.32 -9.17 20.63
CA LYS A 79 -26.40 -10.38 21.48
C LYS A 79 -25.51 -11.55 21.00
N GLN A 80 -24.33 -11.27 20.46
CA GLN A 80 -23.39 -12.27 19.92
C GLN A 80 -23.97 -13.13 18.78
N THR A 81 -24.95 -12.60 18.05
CA THR A 81 -25.50 -13.25 16.86
C THR A 81 -24.87 -12.66 15.61
N LEU A 82 -25.12 -13.28 14.45
CA LEU A 82 -24.71 -12.77 13.13
C LEU A 82 -25.95 -12.34 12.34
N PRO A 83 -25.81 -11.46 11.33
CA PRO A 83 -26.94 -10.89 10.60
C PRO A 83 -27.93 -11.95 10.08
N TRP A 84 -27.41 -13.05 9.53
CA TRP A 84 -28.23 -14.13 8.94
C TRP A 84 -28.93 -15.05 9.94
N TRP A 85 -28.58 -15.00 11.22
CA TRP A 85 -29.27 -15.74 12.29
C TRP A 85 -30.40 -14.93 12.94
N ARG A 86 -30.51 -13.64 12.62
CA ARG A 86 -31.49 -12.74 13.21
C ARG A 86 -32.61 -12.45 12.22
N PRO A 87 -33.89 -12.52 12.62
CA PRO A 87 -35.00 -12.23 11.72
C PRO A 87 -34.96 -10.76 11.28
N ALA A 88 -35.47 -10.50 10.07
CA ALA A 88 -35.54 -9.14 9.54
C ALA A 88 -36.34 -8.17 10.43
N SER A 89 -37.31 -8.68 11.20
CA SER A 89 -38.06 -7.91 12.19
C SER A 89 -37.22 -7.39 13.35
N GLU A 90 -36.06 -8.02 13.62
CA GLU A 90 -35.13 -7.63 14.68
C GLU A 90 -33.85 -6.99 14.12
N GLY A 91 -33.88 -6.51 12.87
CA GLY A 91 -32.75 -5.85 12.21
C GLY A 91 -31.70 -6.81 11.62
N GLY A 92 -32.02 -8.10 11.48
CA GLY A 92 -31.17 -9.06 10.79
C GLY A 92 -31.53 -9.28 9.32
N THR A 93 -30.96 -10.33 8.73
CA THR A 93 -31.15 -10.73 7.33
C THR A 93 -31.75 -12.14 7.19
N SER A 94 -32.06 -12.82 8.30
CA SER A 94 -32.72 -14.12 8.27
C SER A 94 -34.12 -14.01 7.65
N GLY A 95 -34.40 -14.91 6.70
CA GLY A 95 -35.65 -14.91 5.94
C GLY A 95 -35.75 -13.85 4.84
N ALA A 96 -34.70 -13.02 4.62
CA ALA A 96 -34.67 -12.12 3.49
C ALA A 96 -34.59 -12.90 2.16
N ALA A 97 -35.35 -12.50 1.15
CA ALA A 97 -35.37 -13.17 -0.17
C ALA A 97 -33.97 -13.29 -0.83
N LEU A 98 -33.07 -12.37 -0.50
CA LEU A 98 -31.69 -12.35 -1.00
C LEU A 98 -30.66 -12.61 0.12
N GLY A 99 -31.10 -13.13 1.28
CA GLY A 99 -30.29 -13.45 2.46
C GLY A 99 -29.10 -14.37 2.15
N ASN A 100 -29.25 -15.23 1.14
CA ASN A 100 -28.20 -16.17 0.75
C ASN A 100 -27.04 -15.53 -0.02
N ASN A 101 -27.12 -14.24 -0.34
CA ASN A 101 -26.08 -13.54 -1.06
C ASN A 101 -25.10 -12.86 -0.12
N ALA A 102 -23.80 -13.13 -0.31
CA ALA A 102 -22.73 -12.47 0.44
C ALA A 102 -22.81 -10.94 0.35
N TRP A 103 -23.14 -10.39 -0.83
CA TRP A 103 -23.26 -8.93 -0.99
C TRP A 103 -24.31 -8.30 -0.10
N LEU A 104 -25.43 -9.00 0.17
CA LEU A 104 -26.46 -8.46 1.05
C LEU A 104 -25.96 -8.39 2.49
N GLN A 105 -25.26 -9.43 2.95
CA GLN A 105 -24.69 -9.48 4.29
C GLN A 105 -23.67 -8.38 4.52
N PHE A 106 -22.78 -8.14 3.55
CA PHE A 106 -21.83 -7.03 3.61
C PHE A 106 -22.48 -5.65 3.50
N ALA A 107 -23.55 -5.51 2.71
CA ALA A 107 -24.32 -4.27 2.66
C ALA A 107 -24.98 -3.98 4.01
N TRP A 108 -25.48 -5.01 4.71
CA TRP A 108 -26.05 -4.88 6.04
C TRP A 108 -25.01 -4.47 7.09
N LEU A 109 -23.76 -4.89 6.89
CA LEU A 109 -22.61 -4.54 7.74
C LEU A 109 -21.96 -3.20 7.36
N SER A 110 -22.55 -2.42 6.46
CA SER A 110 -21.95 -1.18 5.94
C SER A 110 -21.64 -0.15 7.03
N ASN A 111 -22.44 -0.07 8.10
CA ASN A 111 -22.22 0.81 9.24
C ASN A 111 -20.91 0.50 9.97
N GLU A 112 -20.55 -0.79 10.11
CA GLU A 112 -19.35 -1.22 10.83
C GLU A 112 -18.09 -1.20 9.95
N LEU A 113 -18.26 -1.39 8.65
CA LEU A 113 -17.16 -1.40 7.68
C LEU A 113 -16.73 0.01 7.25
N GLY A 114 -17.65 0.98 7.27
CA GLY A 114 -17.44 2.35 6.80
C GLY A 114 -17.31 2.47 5.28
N SER A 115 -16.42 1.71 4.63
CA SER A 115 -16.18 1.75 3.19
C SER A 115 -16.26 0.37 2.52
N PRO A 116 -16.89 0.26 1.33
CA PRO A 116 -16.96 -1.01 0.60
C PRO A 116 -15.63 -1.36 -0.08
N LYS A 117 -14.66 -0.43 -0.17
CA LYS A 117 -13.33 -0.68 -0.77
C LYS A 117 -12.59 -1.81 -0.07
N ILE A 118 -12.84 -1.99 1.23
CA ILE A 118 -12.20 -3.02 2.07
C ILE A 118 -12.62 -4.42 1.61
N LEU A 119 -13.76 -4.57 0.92
CA LEU A 119 -14.25 -5.88 0.43
C LEU A 119 -13.49 -6.39 -0.80
N HIS A 120 -12.72 -5.52 -1.45
CA HIS A 120 -11.89 -5.85 -2.60
C HIS A 120 -10.46 -6.15 -2.14
N ASP A 121 -9.94 -7.30 -2.55
CA ASP A 121 -8.55 -7.68 -2.35
C ASP A 121 -7.70 -7.19 -3.53
N PRO A 122 -6.62 -6.41 -3.32
CA PRO A 122 -5.71 -6.02 -4.41
C PRO A 122 -5.07 -7.22 -5.16
N ALA A 123 -4.99 -8.40 -4.53
CA ALA A 123 -4.51 -9.61 -5.20
C ALA A 123 -5.51 -10.17 -6.22
N ASP A 124 -6.80 -9.86 -6.08
CA ASP A 124 -7.87 -10.33 -6.96
C ASP A 124 -8.15 -9.31 -8.08
N LYS A 125 -7.63 -9.58 -9.27
CA LYS A 125 -7.74 -8.67 -10.43
C LYS A 125 -9.04 -8.82 -11.21
N GLU A 126 -9.86 -9.83 -10.90
CA GLU A 126 -11.10 -10.10 -11.62
C GLU A 126 -12.30 -9.34 -11.04
N ARG A 127 -12.18 -8.90 -9.79
CA ARG A 127 -13.23 -8.19 -9.05
C ARG A 127 -13.21 -6.70 -9.35
N LEU A 128 -14.36 -6.07 -9.15
CA LEU A 128 -14.53 -4.63 -9.29
C LEU A 128 -14.35 -3.95 -7.92
N THR A 129 -13.75 -2.77 -7.89
CA THR A 129 -13.68 -2.01 -6.64
C THR A 129 -14.88 -1.08 -6.51
N ALA A 130 -15.71 -1.27 -5.48
CA ALA A 130 -16.79 -0.34 -5.15
C ALA A 130 -16.26 0.84 -4.32
N VAL A 131 -16.78 2.04 -4.56
CA VAL A 131 -16.33 3.29 -3.91
C VAL A 131 -17.29 3.73 -2.80
N SER A 132 -18.58 3.46 -2.97
CA SER A 132 -19.65 3.88 -2.06
C SER A 132 -20.67 2.76 -1.85
N TRP A 133 -21.45 2.85 -0.77
CA TRP A 133 -22.56 1.94 -0.49
C TRP A 133 -23.84 2.27 -1.30
N THR A 134 -23.76 3.16 -2.29
CA THR A 134 -24.94 3.62 -3.05
C THR A 134 -25.25 2.72 -4.25
N GLY A 135 -26.32 3.03 -4.98
CA GLY A 135 -26.68 2.37 -6.25
C GLY A 135 -26.02 2.99 -7.49
N ASP A 136 -25.02 3.86 -7.33
CA ASP A 136 -24.39 4.60 -8.43
C ASP A 136 -23.80 3.66 -9.51
N PRO A 137 -24.13 3.84 -10.80
CA PRO A 137 -23.50 3.12 -11.90
C PRO A 137 -21.96 3.23 -11.95
N ALA A 138 -21.38 4.31 -11.43
CA ALA A 138 -19.95 4.61 -11.51
C ALA A 138 -19.10 3.99 -10.38
N GLY A 139 -19.70 3.23 -9.45
CA GLY A 139 -18.94 2.65 -8.33
C GLY A 139 -19.75 2.27 -7.10
N GLY A 140 -21.08 2.28 -7.18
CA GLY A 140 -21.95 1.97 -6.07
C GLY A 140 -22.07 0.47 -5.81
N PHE A 141 -21.80 0.04 -4.58
CA PHE A 141 -21.84 -1.36 -4.16
C PHE A 141 -23.22 -2.02 -4.38
N LEU A 142 -24.31 -1.27 -4.16
CA LEU A 142 -25.68 -1.79 -4.32
C LEU A 142 -26.11 -1.90 -5.78
N ASN A 143 -25.37 -1.27 -6.70
CA ASN A 143 -25.62 -1.39 -8.13
C ASN A 143 -25.42 -2.85 -8.58
N PHE A 144 -26.31 -3.36 -9.43
CA PHE A 144 -26.28 -4.75 -9.89
C PHE A 144 -24.96 -5.17 -10.55
N ARG A 145 -24.19 -4.21 -11.09
CA ARG A 145 -22.86 -4.46 -11.67
C ARG A 145 -21.79 -4.79 -10.63
N TYR A 146 -21.89 -4.22 -9.42
CA TYR A 146 -20.87 -4.33 -8.38
C TYR A 146 -21.17 -5.50 -7.43
N ARG A 147 -22.14 -5.43 -6.49
CA ARG A 147 -22.60 -6.54 -5.62
C ARG A 147 -21.58 -7.68 -5.40
N ASN A 148 -21.87 -8.90 -5.86
CA ASN A 148 -20.98 -10.07 -5.71
C ASN A 148 -19.64 -9.91 -6.46
N ARG A 149 -19.59 -9.13 -7.54
CA ARG A 149 -18.37 -8.86 -8.31
C ARG A 149 -17.43 -7.90 -7.58
N ALA A 150 -17.91 -7.18 -6.58
CA ALA A 150 -17.11 -6.22 -5.80
C ALA A 150 -16.55 -6.79 -4.49
N ILE A 151 -16.68 -8.10 -4.30
CA ILE A 151 -16.32 -8.78 -3.06
C ILE A 151 -15.34 -9.89 -3.42
N SER A 152 -14.16 -9.87 -2.83
CA SER A 152 -13.15 -10.94 -2.98
C SER A 152 -13.30 -12.03 -1.91
N TYR A 153 -13.97 -11.72 -0.79
CA TYR A 153 -14.11 -12.64 0.35
C TYR A 153 -15.40 -13.45 0.32
N THR A 154 -15.31 -14.73 0.67
CA THR A 154 -16.46 -15.61 0.82
C THR A 154 -17.00 -15.56 2.25
N LEU A 155 -18.32 -15.72 2.40
CA LEU A 155 -19.00 -15.86 3.68
C LEU A 155 -19.70 -17.22 3.72
N GLY A 156 -19.45 -17.99 4.79
CA GLY A 156 -20.20 -19.21 5.09
C GLY A 156 -21.38 -18.87 5.98
N ILE A 157 -22.58 -18.85 5.40
CA ILE A 157 -23.83 -18.51 6.09
C ILE A 157 -24.58 -19.74 6.62
N ASP A 158 -24.17 -20.94 6.19
CA ASP A 158 -24.71 -22.23 6.58
C ASP A 158 -23.61 -23.03 7.32
N ALA A 159 -23.69 -23.10 8.65
CA ALA A 159 -22.86 -23.96 9.49
C ALA A 159 -23.69 -24.53 10.64
#